data_AF-A0A436EWC1-F1
#
_entry.id   AF-A0A436EWC1-F1
#
_cell.length_a   1.000
_cell.length_b   1.000
_cell.length_c   1.000
_cell.angle_alpha   90.00
_cell.angle_beta   90.00
_cell.angle_gamma   90.00
#
_symmetry.space_group_name_H-M   'P 1'
#
loop_
_entity.id
_entity.type
_entity.pdbx_description
1 polymer ?
#
loop_
_entity_poly.entity_id
_entity_poly.type
_entity_poly.pdbx_seq_one_letter_code
_entity_poly.pdbx_strand_id
1 'polypeptide(L)'
;ADLAALVRASVATLENLGRTADGGLGELYAGDAGEKLAELLRGLVAASASLSFAATEWPDIMAALIAPESVKPAQGTDRNIAIWGALEARLLTVDTLVIGGLNEGGWPRKPESDRFMSRLMKTGIDLEPPERRIGLAAHDFQMAMGAGKVVLSRSARAGDAPAVPSRWLQRLLTFIGNNQAAELRRRGDELLAWARALDTGPRRDFAPRPQPKPPLSVRPTHFSVTEIETLRRDPYAVYARRILGLMPLDQVIRDPGAAERGTLFHAILHLFSGSVADPRTPEALAGLIAAGRACFAEAALPA
;
A
#
# COMPACT_ATOMS: atom_id res chain seq x y z
N ALA A 1 7.74 -28.96 6.05
CA ALA A 1 6.32 -29.25 5.75
C ALA A 1 6.20 -29.65 4.28
N ASP A 2 5.17 -30.41 3.91
CA ASP A 2 4.95 -30.77 2.49
C ASP A 2 4.56 -29.51 1.70
N LEU A 3 5.36 -29.19 0.66
CA LEU A 3 5.12 -28.05 -0.21
C LEU A 3 3.71 -28.11 -0.82
N ALA A 4 3.27 -29.29 -1.25
CA ALA A 4 1.96 -29.44 -1.87
C ALA A 4 0.82 -29.15 -0.88
N ALA A 5 0.97 -29.52 0.39
CA ALA A 5 0.02 -29.20 1.44
C ALA A 5 -0.05 -27.69 1.73
N LEU A 6 1.11 -27.03 1.78
CA LEU A 6 1.20 -25.58 2.02
C LEU A 6 0.63 -24.76 0.86
N VAL A 7 0.93 -25.16 -0.38
CA VAL A 7 0.36 -24.52 -1.58
C VAL A 7 -1.16 -24.68 -1.58
N ARG A 8 -1.69 -25.89 -1.32
CA ARG A 8 -3.15 -26.11 -1.21
C ARG A 8 -3.79 -25.23 -0.13
N ALA A 9 -3.18 -25.15 1.05
CA ALA A 9 -3.68 -24.29 2.13
C ALA A 9 -3.68 -22.81 1.74
N SER A 10 -2.67 -22.37 0.98
CA SER A 10 -2.56 -21.00 0.48
C SER A 10 -3.64 -20.70 -0.55
N VAL A 11 -3.86 -21.59 -1.52
CA VAL A 11 -4.93 -21.47 -2.51
C VAL A 11 -6.29 -21.36 -1.81
N ALA A 12 -6.59 -22.28 -0.89
CA ALA A 12 -7.85 -22.25 -0.15
C ALA A 12 -8.02 -20.96 0.66
N THR A 13 -6.94 -20.44 1.24
CA THR A 13 -6.97 -19.17 2.00
C THR A 13 -7.25 -17.98 1.08
N LEU A 14 -6.56 -17.90 -0.06
CA LEU A 14 -6.77 -16.84 -1.06
C LEU A 14 -8.16 -16.89 -1.66
N GLU A 15 -8.65 -18.08 -1.99
CA GLU A 15 -10.01 -18.28 -2.51
C GLU A 15 -11.07 -17.92 -1.47
N ASN A 16 -10.88 -18.26 -0.19
CA ASN A 16 -11.81 -17.86 0.86
C ASN A 16 -11.83 -16.33 1.06
N LEU A 17 -10.69 -15.65 0.88
CA LEU A 17 -10.61 -14.20 0.97
C LEU A 17 -11.23 -13.50 -0.25
N GLY A 18 -11.00 -14.04 -1.45
CA GLY A 18 -11.51 -13.50 -2.71
C GLY A 18 -12.92 -13.98 -3.08
N ARG A 19 -13.60 -14.71 -2.18
CA ARG A 19 -14.95 -15.21 -2.42
C ARG A 19 -15.96 -14.09 -2.30
N THR A 20 -16.76 -13.94 -3.35
CA THR A 20 -17.91 -13.03 -3.41
C THR A 20 -19.08 -13.56 -2.56
N ALA A 21 -20.08 -12.73 -2.28
CA ALA A 21 -21.22 -13.09 -1.42
C ALA A 21 -22.04 -14.28 -1.97
N ASP A 22 -22.02 -14.49 -3.29
CA ASP A 22 -22.63 -15.61 -4.02
C ASP A 22 -21.74 -16.86 -4.08
N GLY A 23 -20.54 -16.81 -3.49
CA GLY A 23 -19.60 -17.92 -3.46
C GLY A 23 -18.68 -18.00 -4.67
N GLY A 24 -18.81 -17.08 -5.63
CA GLY A 24 -18.00 -17.03 -6.85
C GLY A 24 -16.56 -16.59 -6.61
N LEU A 25 -15.65 -17.17 -7.38
CA LEU A 25 -14.22 -16.78 -7.44
C LEU A 25 -13.90 -15.97 -8.71
N GLY A 26 -14.94 -15.59 -9.47
CA GLY A 26 -14.78 -14.90 -10.75
C GLY A 26 -14.01 -13.59 -10.60
N GLU A 27 -14.28 -12.81 -9.56
CA GLU A 27 -13.57 -11.54 -9.30
C GLU A 27 -12.10 -11.75 -8.91
N LEU A 28 -11.78 -12.78 -8.12
CA LEU A 28 -10.42 -13.08 -7.69
C LEU A 28 -9.49 -13.39 -8.88
N TYR A 29 -10.03 -14.09 -9.88
CA TYR A 29 -9.27 -14.51 -11.06
C TYR A 29 -9.59 -13.69 -12.31
N ALA A 30 -10.28 -12.55 -12.17
CA ALA A 30 -10.61 -11.67 -13.29
C ALA A 30 -9.42 -10.79 -13.72
N GLY A 31 -9.36 -10.52 -15.03
CA GLY A 31 -8.39 -9.62 -15.64
C GLY A 31 -6.94 -10.12 -15.58
N ASP A 32 -6.01 -9.31 -16.08
CA ASP A 32 -4.61 -9.71 -16.25
C ASP A 32 -3.95 -10.13 -14.94
N ALA A 33 -4.30 -9.47 -13.82
CA ALA A 33 -3.77 -9.79 -12.50
C ALA A 33 -4.29 -11.14 -11.99
N GLY A 34 -5.59 -11.40 -12.16
CA GLY A 34 -6.22 -12.66 -11.77
C GLY A 34 -5.72 -13.84 -12.61
N GLU A 35 -5.56 -13.65 -13.92
CA GLU A 35 -4.96 -14.65 -14.81
C GLU A 35 -3.53 -14.98 -14.42
N LYS A 36 -2.72 -13.95 -14.11
CA LYS A 36 -1.33 -14.12 -13.71
C LYS A 36 -1.21 -14.81 -12.35
N LEU A 37 -2.09 -14.48 -11.40
CA LEU A 37 -2.18 -15.17 -10.12
C LEU A 37 -2.57 -16.64 -10.32
N ALA A 38 -3.55 -16.94 -11.17
CA ALA A 38 -3.96 -18.31 -11.48
C ALA A 38 -2.82 -19.11 -12.16
N GLU A 39 -2.04 -18.49 -13.02
CA GLU A 39 -0.83 -19.09 -13.62
C GLU A 39 0.21 -19.42 -12.54
N LEU A 40 0.55 -18.47 -11.67
CA LEU A 40 1.49 -18.67 -10.57
C LEU A 40 1.05 -19.81 -9.66
N LEU A 41 -0.20 -19.79 -9.18
CA LEU A 41 -0.72 -20.82 -8.28
C LEU A 41 -0.72 -22.21 -8.93
N ARG A 42 -1.07 -22.31 -10.23
CA ARG A 42 -0.95 -23.58 -10.98
C ARG A 42 0.50 -24.06 -11.07
N GLY A 43 1.44 -23.14 -11.32
CA GLY A 43 2.87 -23.43 -11.32
C GLY A 43 3.35 -23.97 -9.97
N LEU A 44 2.90 -23.37 -8.87
CA LEU A 44 3.24 -23.82 -7.51
C LEU A 44 2.63 -25.18 -7.16
N VAL A 45 1.41 -25.46 -7.62
CA VAL A 45 0.76 -26.78 -7.41
C VAL A 45 1.49 -27.87 -8.18
N ALA A 46 2.00 -27.56 -9.38
CA ALA A 46 2.75 -28.49 -10.22
C ALA A 46 4.23 -28.62 -9.80
N ALA A 47 4.73 -27.71 -8.96
CA ALA A 47 6.12 -27.69 -8.55
C ALA A 47 6.44 -28.83 -7.56
N SER A 48 7.54 -29.53 -7.82
CA SER A 48 8.15 -30.46 -6.88
C SER A 48 9.54 -29.95 -6.51
N ALA A 49 9.80 -29.72 -5.23
CA ALA A 49 11.11 -29.35 -4.73
C ALA A 49 11.52 -30.27 -3.58
N SER A 50 12.80 -30.65 -3.55
CA SER A 50 13.40 -31.43 -2.45
C SER A 50 13.81 -30.57 -1.25
N LEU A 51 13.38 -29.30 -1.21
CA LEU A 51 13.76 -28.35 -0.18
C LEU A 51 12.90 -28.57 1.07
N SER A 52 13.53 -28.80 2.21
CA SER A 52 12.85 -28.87 3.51
C SER A 52 12.88 -27.50 4.20
N PHE A 53 11.72 -27.03 4.62
CA PHE A 53 11.57 -25.79 5.40
C PHE A 53 10.41 -25.95 6.41
N ALA A 54 10.42 -25.12 7.46
CA ALA A 54 9.38 -25.05 8.46
C ALA A 54 8.12 -24.37 7.89
N ALA A 55 6.94 -24.78 8.37
CA ALA A 55 5.68 -24.19 7.89
C ALA A 55 5.59 -22.68 8.15
N THR A 56 6.26 -22.20 9.21
CA THR A 56 6.34 -20.77 9.56
C THR A 56 7.15 -19.94 8.57
N GLU A 57 8.04 -20.55 7.79
CA GLU A 57 8.86 -19.88 6.75
C GLU A 57 8.09 -19.73 5.43
N TRP A 58 6.96 -20.40 5.28
CA TRP A 58 6.18 -20.41 4.05
C TRP A 58 5.73 -19.01 3.58
N PRO A 59 5.26 -18.09 4.44
CA PRO A 59 4.87 -16.74 4.00
C PRO A 59 6.01 -15.98 3.32
N ASP A 60 7.23 -16.07 3.85
CA ASP A 60 8.41 -15.41 3.28
C ASP A 60 8.82 -16.03 1.95
N ILE A 61 8.74 -17.37 1.85
CA ILE A 61 8.98 -18.11 0.60
C ILE A 61 7.95 -17.70 -0.45
N MET A 62 6.67 -17.63 -0.09
CA MET A 62 5.60 -17.23 -1.01
C MET A 62 5.78 -15.79 -1.48
N ALA A 63 6.17 -14.88 -0.59
CA ALA A 63 6.50 -13.51 -0.94
C ALA A 63 7.66 -13.43 -1.94
N ALA A 64 8.72 -14.21 -1.73
CA ALA A 64 9.86 -14.29 -2.65
C ALA A 64 9.48 -14.87 -4.03
N LEU A 65 8.56 -15.85 -4.06
CA LEU A 65 8.06 -16.46 -5.29
C LEU A 65 7.13 -15.54 -6.07
N ILE A 66 6.33 -14.71 -5.39
CA ILE A 66 5.49 -13.69 -6.03
C ILE A 66 6.31 -12.49 -6.52
N ALA A 67 7.34 -12.08 -5.78
CA ALA A 67 8.11 -10.85 -6.06
C ALA A 67 8.58 -10.66 -7.53
N PRO A 68 9.05 -11.69 -8.25
CA PRO A 68 9.45 -11.53 -9.65
C PRO A 68 8.27 -11.50 -10.65
N GLU A 69 7.07 -11.90 -10.23
CA GLU A 69 5.90 -11.91 -11.11
C GLU A 69 5.46 -10.49 -11.44
N SER A 70 5.27 -10.24 -12.73
CA SER A 70 4.81 -8.95 -13.24
C SER A 70 3.54 -9.16 -14.05
N VAL A 71 2.50 -8.42 -13.70
CA VAL A 71 1.26 -8.35 -14.48
C VAL A 71 1.51 -7.38 -15.63
N LYS A 72 1.45 -7.90 -16.85
CA LYS A 72 1.46 -7.07 -18.06
C LYS A 72 0.01 -6.74 -18.38
N PRO A 73 -0.42 -5.48 -18.29
CA PRO A 73 -1.77 -5.13 -18.67
C PRO A 73 -2.02 -5.50 -20.13
N ALA A 74 -3.22 -5.97 -20.45
CA ALA A 74 -3.71 -6.05 -21.81
C ALA A 74 -3.59 -4.68 -22.49
N GLN A 75 -3.45 -4.67 -23.83
CA GLN A 75 -3.26 -3.44 -24.61
C GLN A 75 -4.25 -2.36 -24.17
N GLY A 76 -3.72 -1.17 -23.87
CA GLY A 76 -4.50 -0.03 -23.40
C GLY A 76 -5.59 0.38 -24.39
N THR A 77 -6.57 1.13 -23.89
CA THR A 77 -7.82 1.44 -24.58
C THR A 77 -7.63 2.32 -25.84
N ASP A 78 -6.58 3.15 -25.90
CA ASP A 78 -6.30 4.02 -27.04
C ASP A 78 -5.09 3.52 -27.84
N ARG A 79 -5.34 3.15 -29.10
CA ARG A 79 -4.31 2.65 -30.03
C ARG A 79 -3.34 3.73 -30.51
N ASN A 80 -3.65 5.00 -30.32
CA ASN A 80 -2.83 6.11 -30.80
C ASN A 80 -1.77 6.55 -29.77
N ILE A 81 -1.81 6.01 -28.55
CA ILE A 81 -0.93 6.39 -27.46
C ILE A 81 -0.18 5.15 -26.98
N ALA A 82 1.14 5.27 -26.93
CA ALA A 82 1.99 4.25 -26.35
C ALA A 82 3.05 4.91 -25.46
N ILE A 83 3.33 4.26 -24.32
CA ILE A 83 4.36 4.69 -23.37
C ILE A 83 5.51 3.70 -23.49
N TRP A 84 6.70 4.22 -23.78
CA TRP A 84 7.90 3.43 -24.04
C TRP A 84 9.05 3.85 -23.14
N GLY A 85 9.93 2.88 -22.86
CA GLY A 85 11.28 3.18 -22.40
C GLY A 85 12.11 3.85 -23.51
N ALA A 86 13.17 4.56 -23.13
CA ALA A 86 14.05 5.23 -24.10
C ALA A 86 14.64 4.28 -25.17
N LEU A 87 14.97 3.04 -24.75
CA LEU A 87 15.54 2.01 -25.64
C LEU A 87 14.51 1.42 -26.62
N GLU A 88 13.23 1.44 -26.25
CA GLU A 88 12.13 0.97 -27.10
C GLU A 88 11.73 2.07 -28.08
N ALA A 89 11.62 3.32 -27.60
CA ALA A 89 11.21 4.47 -28.39
C ALA A 89 12.12 4.70 -29.62
N ARG A 90 13.42 4.44 -29.50
CA ARG A 90 14.38 4.58 -30.63
C ARG A 90 14.19 3.56 -31.75
N LEU A 91 13.47 2.46 -31.52
CA LEU A 91 13.21 1.42 -32.51
C LEU A 91 11.92 1.68 -33.28
N LEU A 92 11.15 2.68 -32.87
CA LEU A 92 9.82 2.98 -33.41
C LEU A 92 9.84 4.36 -34.07
N THR A 93 8.97 4.53 -35.06
CA THR A 93 8.75 5.81 -35.73
C THR A 93 7.37 6.33 -35.35
N VAL A 94 7.30 7.59 -34.95
CA VAL A 94 6.06 8.28 -34.57
C VAL A 94 6.05 9.71 -35.09
N ASP A 95 4.86 10.23 -35.35
CA ASP A 95 4.68 11.61 -35.78
C ASP A 95 4.93 12.61 -34.65
N THR A 96 4.53 12.25 -33.42
CA THR A 96 4.71 13.06 -32.22
C THR A 96 5.33 12.25 -31.09
N LEU A 97 6.45 12.73 -30.58
CA LEU A 97 7.15 12.14 -29.44
C LEU A 97 7.10 13.09 -28.23
N VAL A 98 6.61 12.58 -27.10
CA VAL A 98 6.59 13.33 -25.83
C VAL A 98 7.70 12.79 -24.92
N ILE A 99 8.71 13.61 -24.65
CA ILE A 99 9.79 13.29 -23.72
C ILE A 99 9.41 13.85 -22.35
N GLY A 100 8.94 12.97 -21.48
CA GLY A 100 8.59 13.28 -20.11
C GLY A 100 9.76 13.22 -19.14
N GLY A 101 9.64 13.94 -18.02
CA GLY A 101 10.54 13.79 -16.88
C GLY A 101 11.87 14.54 -16.99
N LEU A 102 11.91 15.67 -17.72
CA LEU A 102 13.09 16.54 -17.83
C LEU A 102 13.34 17.38 -16.56
N ASN A 103 13.37 16.69 -15.42
CA ASN A 103 13.84 17.18 -14.13
C ASN A 103 15.22 16.61 -13.83
N GLU A 104 15.98 17.30 -12.97
CA GLU A 104 17.29 16.84 -12.52
C GLU A 104 17.17 15.51 -11.77
N GLY A 105 18.01 14.54 -12.12
CA GLY A 105 17.96 13.17 -11.59
C GLY A 105 17.00 12.22 -12.31
N GLY A 106 16.12 12.72 -13.18
CA GLY A 106 15.38 11.92 -14.15
C GLY A 106 16.14 11.80 -15.46
N TRP A 107 16.34 12.94 -16.14
CA TRP A 107 17.09 13.04 -17.39
C TRP A 107 18.22 14.07 -17.26
N PRO A 108 19.50 13.67 -17.21
CA PRO A 108 19.95 12.29 -17.03
C PRO A 108 19.69 11.79 -15.62
N ARG A 109 19.54 10.47 -15.51
CA ARG A 109 19.51 9.79 -14.22
C ARG A 109 20.86 9.96 -13.52
N LYS A 110 20.83 10.18 -12.20
CA LYS A 110 22.06 10.18 -11.40
C LYS A 110 22.69 8.77 -11.44
N PRO A 111 24.01 8.66 -11.67
CA PRO A 111 24.68 7.37 -11.61
C PRO A 111 24.62 6.87 -10.17
N GLU A 112 24.04 5.69 -9.99
CA GLU A 112 23.99 5.01 -8.69
C GLU A 112 25.27 4.20 -8.49
N SER A 113 25.80 4.22 -7.27
CA SER A 113 26.90 3.34 -6.88
C SER A 113 26.43 1.89 -6.90
N ASP A 114 27.26 1.00 -7.43
CA ASP A 114 27.00 -0.44 -7.35
C ASP A 114 27.02 -0.91 -5.89
N ARG A 115 26.24 -1.94 -5.57
CA ARG A 115 26.17 -2.50 -4.21
C ARG A 115 27.35 -3.42 -3.89
N PHE A 116 28.04 -3.95 -4.90
CA PHE A 116 29.13 -4.91 -4.74
C PHE A 116 30.50 -4.30 -5.08
N MET A 117 30.57 -3.43 -6.08
CA MET A 117 31.84 -2.90 -6.58
C MET A 117 31.91 -1.38 -6.60
N SER A 118 32.93 -0.80 -5.96
CA SER A 118 33.16 0.64 -6.06
C SER A 118 33.45 1.06 -7.51
N ARG A 119 33.27 2.35 -7.81
CA ARG A 119 33.62 2.93 -9.13
C ARG A 119 35.08 2.61 -9.49
N LEU A 120 36.01 2.72 -8.51
CA LEU A 120 37.43 2.45 -8.69
C LEU A 120 37.70 0.98 -9.04
N MET A 121 36.98 0.05 -8.39
CA MET A 121 37.10 -1.38 -8.69
C MET A 121 36.68 -1.64 -10.13
N LYS A 122 35.52 -1.11 -10.56
CA LYS A 122 35.04 -1.31 -11.94
C LYS A 122 36.04 -0.82 -12.98
N THR A 123 36.62 0.37 -12.78
CA THR A 123 37.64 0.90 -13.69
C THR A 123 38.93 0.09 -13.67
N GLY A 124 39.29 -0.54 -12.54
CA GLY A 124 40.49 -1.36 -12.43
C GLY A 124 40.39 -2.75 -13.09
N ILE A 125 39.17 -3.18 -13.47
CA ILE A 125 38.92 -4.45 -14.17
C ILE A 125 38.24 -4.24 -15.52
N ASP A 126 38.40 -3.05 -16.11
CA ASP A 126 37.86 -2.66 -17.42
C ASP A 126 36.34 -2.85 -17.60
N LEU A 127 35.58 -2.78 -16.50
CA LEU A 127 34.12 -2.74 -16.54
C LEU A 127 33.63 -1.33 -16.82
N GLU A 128 32.49 -1.23 -17.52
CA GLU A 128 31.90 0.06 -17.87
C GLU A 128 31.57 0.89 -16.62
N PRO A 129 32.01 2.16 -16.56
CA PRO A 129 31.70 3.04 -15.45
C PRO A 129 30.20 3.41 -15.46
N PRO A 130 29.59 3.71 -14.29
CA PRO A 130 28.15 4.02 -14.22
C PRO A 130 27.75 5.24 -15.06
N GLU A 131 28.69 6.15 -15.35
CA GLU A 131 28.52 7.31 -16.23
C GLU A 131 28.20 6.92 -17.69
N ARG A 132 28.56 5.71 -18.13
CA ARG A 132 28.22 5.21 -19.47
C ARG A 132 26.72 5.29 -19.76
N ARG A 133 25.89 5.06 -18.74
CA ARG A 133 24.42 5.19 -18.82
C ARG A 133 23.97 6.62 -19.14
N ILE A 134 24.70 7.64 -18.68
CA ILE A 134 24.42 9.04 -19.03
C ILE A 134 24.68 9.26 -20.52
N GLY A 135 25.77 8.70 -21.06
CA GLY A 135 26.09 8.78 -22.48
C GLY A 135 25.06 8.07 -23.36
N LEU A 136 24.59 6.87 -22.95
CA LEU A 136 23.52 6.16 -23.65
C LEU A 136 22.21 6.95 -23.64
N ALA A 137 21.81 7.49 -22.48
CA ALA A 137 20.62 8.33 -22.38
C ALA A 137 20.76 9.63 -23.21
N ALA A 138 21.96 10.19 -23.33
CA ALA A 138 22.19 11.38 -24.16
C ALA A 138 22.04 11.05 -25.65
N HIS A 139 22.52 9.87 -26.08
CA HIS A 139 22.31 9.36 -27.42
C HIS A 139 20.82 9.13 -27.70
N ASP A 140 20.09 8.48 -26.80
CA ASP A 140 18.65 8.25 -26.96
C ASP A 140 17.88 9.58 -26.99
N PHE A 141 18.27 10.57 -26.18
CA PHE A 141 17.69 11.92 -26.22
C PHE A 141 17.97 12.61 -27.57
N GLN A 142 19.20 12.53 -28.09
CA GLN A 142 19.55 13.10 -29.39
C GLN A 142 18.75 12.43 -30.52
N MET A 143 18.63 11.10 -30.50
CA MET A 143 17.82 10.35 -31.48
C MET A 143 16.35 10.77 -31.43
N ALA A 144 15.80 10.91 -30.23
CA ALA A 144 14.42 11.36 -30.02
C ALA A 144 14.17 12.76 -30.60
N MET A 145 15.16 13.66 -30.56
CA MET A 145 15.07 14.99 -31.18
C MET A 145 14.96 14.96 -32.71
N GLY A 146 15.19 13.81 -33.36
CA GLY A 146 14.98 13.60 -34.79
C GLY A 146 13.52 13.35 -35.20
N ALA A 147 12.59 13.18 -34.26
CA ALA A 147 11.17 13.01 -34.57
C ALA A 147 10.55 14.30 -35.14
N GLY A 148 9.51 14.17 -35.97
CA GLY A 148 8.89 15.30 -36.66
C GLY A 148 8.31 16.36 -35.72
N LYS A 149 7.68 15.93 -34.61
CA LYS A 149 7.22 16.80 -33.53
C LYS A 149 7.67 16.25 -32.18
N VAL A 150 8.39 17.07 -31.42
CA VAL A 150 8.87 16.71 -30.08
C VAL A 150 8.30 17.65 -29.03
N VAL A 151 7.72 17.09 -27.98
CA VAL A 151 7.26 17.82 -26.79
C VAL A 151 8.18 17.47 -25.63
N LEU A 152 8.87 18.48 -25.10
CA LEU A 152 9.73 18.35 -23.92
C LEU A 152 8.93 18.77 -22.68
N SER A 153 8.72 17.86 -21.74
CA SER A 153 7.94 18.16 -20.53
C SER A 153 8.73 17.91 -19.24
N ARG A 154 8.43 18.75 -18.24
CA ARG A 154 8.99 18.66 -16.89
C ARG A 154 7.90 19.02 -15.87
N SER A 155 8.00 18.48 -14.66
CA SER A 155 7.12 18.92 -13.56
C SER A 155 7.73 20.12 -12.83
N ALA A 156 6.89 20.99 -12.29
CA ALA A 156 7.33 22.09 -11.43
C ALA A 156 7.60 21.63 -9.99
N ARG A 157 7.02 20.50 -9.57
CA ARG A 157 7.15 19.89 -8.25
C ARG A 157 7.43 18.39 -8.35
N ALA A 158 8.16 17.86 -7.38
CA ALA A 158 8.38 16.44 -7.18
C ALA A 158 8.05 16.13 -5.71
N GLY A 159 6.96 15.41 -5.47
CA GLY A 159 6.33 15.38 -4.15
C GLY A 159 5.94 16.79 -3.71
N ASP A 160 6.28 17.15 -2.47
CA ASP A 160 5.98 18.47 -1.90
C ASP A 160 7.04 19.55 -2.21
N ALA A 161 8.17 19.18 -2.85
CA ALA A 161 9.27 20.09 -3.11
C ALA A 161 9.27 20.62 -4.55
N PRO A 162 9.74 21.87 -4.80
CA PRO A 162 10.02 22.36 -6.15
C PRO A 162 11.02 21.46 -6.87
N ALA A 163 10.72 21.10 -8.12
CA ALA A 163 11.60 20.28 -8.94
C ALA A 163 12.59 21.15 -9.73
N VAL A 164 13.87 20.76 -9.70
CA VAL A 164 14.93 21.43 -10.47
C VAL A 164 14.84 20.99 -11.94
N PRO A 165 14.85 21.92 -12.92
CA PRO A 165 14.87 21.55 -14.33
C PRO A 165 16.11 20.73 -14.67
N SER A 166 15.97 19.75 -15.57
CA SER A 166 17.10 18.98 -16.10
C SER A 166 18.22 19.89 -16.60
N ARG A 167 19.47 19.57 -16.25
CA ARG A 167 20.65 20.24 -16.82
C ARG A 167 20.73 20.16 -18.35
N TRP A 168 20.15 19.15 -18.99
CA TRP A 168 20.09 19.06 -20.46
C TRP A 168 19.11 20.06 -21.04
N LEU A 169 17.93 20.17 -20.43
CA LEU A 169 16.94 21.17 -20.81
C LEU A 169 17.47 22.58 -20.60
N GLN A 170 18.14 22.85 -19.48
CA GLN A 170 18.76 24.16 -19.22
C GLN A 170 19.78 24.51 -20.30
N ARG A 171 20.69 23.59 -20.64
CA ARG A 171 21.68 23.80 -21.71
C ARG A 171 21.03 24.04 -23.07
N LEU A 172 19.98 23.29 -23.40
CA LEU A 172 19.23 23.47 -24.65
C LEU A 172 18.61 24.86 -24.71
N LEU A 173 17.92 25.28 -23.64
CA LEU A 173 17.28 26.60 -23.56
C LEU A 173 18.31 27.74 -23.63
N THR A 174 19.48 27.58 -23.01
CA THR A 174 20.59 28.53 -23.12
C THR A 174 21.11 28.62 -24.55
N PHE A 175 21.25 27.48 -25.24
CA PHE A 175 21.79 27.42 -26.60
C PHE A 175 20.86 28.07 -27.63
N ILE A 176 19.55 27.81 -27.56
CA ILE A 176 18.59 28.35 -28.54
C ILE A 176 18.27 29.83 -28.31
N GLY A 177 18.59 30.37 -27.14
CA GLY A 177 18.32 31.75 -26.77
C GLY A 177 16.89 32.01 -26.24
N ASN A 178 16.71 33.19 -25.63
CA ASN A 178 15.49 33.54 -24.90
C ASN A 178 14.24 33.64 -25.79
N ASN A 179 14.36 34.14 -27.03
CA ASN A 179 13.21 34.34 -27.91
C ASN A 179 12.60 32.99 -28.34
N GLN A 180 13.45 32.03 -28.73
CA GLN A 180 13.06 30.69 -29.14
C GLN A 180 12.55 29.88 -27.94
N ALA A 181 13.19 30.05 -26.78
CA ALA A 181 12.73 29.47 -25.53
C ALA A 181 11.34 30.00 -25.12
N ALA A 182 11.05 31.28 -25.33
CA ALA A 182 9.73 31.86 -25.07
C ALA A 182 8.66 31.28 -26.00
N GLU A 183 8.96 31.11 -27.29
CA GLU A 183 8.02 30.50 -28.25
C GLU A 183 7.76 29.01 -27.94
N LEU A 184 8.78 28.25 -27.50
CA LEU A 184 8.58 26.89 -27.01
C LEU A 184 7.66 26.83 -25.80
N ARG A 185 7.85 27.75 -24.83
CA ARG A 185 7.01 27.83 -23.63
C ARG A 185 5.58 28.22 -23.99
N ARG A 186 5.37 29.18 -24.89
CA ARG A 186 4.04 29.60 -25.36
C ARG A 186 3.24 28.44 -25.93
N ARG A 187 3.85 27.60 -26.77
CA ARG A 187 3.23 26.36 -27.29
C ARG A 187 2.92 25.36 -26.17
N GLY A 188 3.77 25.29 -25.15
CA GLY A 188 3.53 24.49 -23.94
C GLY A 188 2.37 25.02 -23.10
N ASP A 189 2.20 26.34 -23.01
CA ASP A 189 1.13 26.98 -22.24
C ASP A 189 -0.26 26.66 -22.81
N GLU A 190 -0.38 26.48 -24.14
CA GLU A 190 -1.61 25.99 -24.78
C GLU A 190 -1.97 24.57 -24.29
N LEU A 191 -0.99 23.66 -24.24
CA LEU A 191 -1.19 22.30 -23.72
C LEU A 191 -1.56 22.31 -22.23
N LEU A 192 -0.92 23.18 -21.45
CA LEU A 192 -1.24 23.35 -20.02
C LEU A 192 -2.63 23.94 -19.80
N ALA A 193 -3.09 24.82 -20.70
CA ALA A 193 -4.45 25.36 -20.65
C ALA A 193 -5.49 24.26 -20.89
N TRP A 194 -5.28 23.37 -21.87
CA TRP A 194 -6.15 22.22 -22.09
C TRP A 194 -6.17 21.28 -20.89
N ALA A 195 -5.01 20.97 -20.30
CA ALA A 195 -4.94 20.13 -19.11
C ALA A 195 -5.75 20.72 -17.95
N ARG A 196 -5.60 22.02 -17.68
CA ARG A 196 -6.40 22.71 -16.63
C ARG A 196 -7.90 22.73 -16.94
N ALA A 197 -8.26 22.83 -18.23
CA ALA A 197 -9.66 22.79 -18.64
C ALA A 197 -10.30 21.42 -18.37
N LEU A 198 -9.56 20.31 -18.49
CA LEU A 198 -10.03 18.97 -18.13
C LEU A 198 -10.37 18.86 -16.64
N ASP A 199 -9.58 19.50 -15.77
CA ASP A 199 -9.82 19.54 -14.33
C ASP A 199 -10.90 20.55 -13.92
N THR A 200 -11.40 21.34 -14.87
CA THR A 200 -12.42 22.35 -14.61
C THR A 200 -13.80 21.69 -14.52
N GLY A 201 -14.17 21.26 -13.31
CA GLY A 201 -15.51 20.81 -12.98
C GLY A 201 -16.31 21.89 -12.22
N PRO A 202 -17.65 21.75 -12.12
CA PRO A 202 -18.41 22.55 -11.19
C PRO A 202 -17.85 22.35 -9.78
N ARG A 203 -17.59 23.46 -9.07
CA ARG A 203 -17.18 23.40 -7.67
C ARG A 203 -18.25 22.64 -6.90
N ARG A 204 -17.86 21.49 -6.34
CA ARG A 204 -18.68 20.76 -5.37
C ARG A 204 -18.23 21.20 -4.00
N ASP A 205 -19.16 21.70 -3.22
CA ASP A 205 -18.89 21.98 -1.82
C ASP A 205 -18.53 20.67 -1.10
N PHE A 206 -17.66 20.78 -0.09
CA PHE A 206 -17.40 19.66 0.79
C PHE A 206 -18.70 19.20 1.45
N ALA A 207 -18.81 17.90 1.71
CA ALA A 207 -19.94 17.38 2.48
C ALA A 207 -20.00 18.12 3.83
N PRO A 208 -21.15 18.72 4.20
CA PRO A 208 -21.26 19.42 5.46
C PRO A 208 -21.06 18.44 6.62
N ARG A 209 -20.62 18.96 7.77
CA ARG A 209 -20.47 18.16 8.99
C ARG A 209 -21.80 17.44 9.28
N PRO A 210 -21.81 16.11 9.46
CA PRO A 210 -23.03 15.38 9.72
C PRO A 210 -23.65 15.84 11.04
N GLN A 211 -24.95 16.16 11.01
CA GLN A 211 -25.75 16.51 12.18
C GLN A 211 -26.86 15.46 12.35
N PRO A 212 -26.52 14.23 12.78
CA PRO A 212 -27.51 13.16 12.87
C PRO A 212 -28.60 13.53 13.88
N LYS A 213 -29.85 13.43 13.44
CA LYS A 213 -31.05 13.60 14.28
C LYS A 213 -31.85 12.30 14.27
N PRO A 214 -31.40 11.25 14.97
CA PRO A 214 -32.08 9.96 14.99
C PRO A 214 -33.54 10.14 15.48
N PRO A 215 -34.51 9.42 14.88
CA PRO A 215 -35.89 9.43 15.34
C PRO A 215 -35.97 8.90 16.79
N LEU A 216 -36.98 9.34 17.55
CA LEU A 216 -37.10 9.01 18.98
C LEU A 216 -37.10 7.49 19.24
N SER A 217 -37.67 6.71 18.34
CA SER A 217 -37.79 5.25 18.44
C SER A 217 -36.45 4.51 18.50
N VAL A 218 -35.38 5.08 17.92
CA VAL A 218 -34.04 4.43 17.87
C VAL A 218 -33.05 5.06 18.84
N ARG A 219 -33.47 6.06 19.63
CA ARG A 219 -32.59 6.69 20.62
C ARG A 219 -32.41 5.74 21.81
N PRO A 220 -31.16 5.50 22.25
CA PRO A 220 -30.92 4.70 23.44
C PRO A 220 -31.59 5.34 24.67
N THR A 221 -32.30 4.52 25.45
CA THR A 221 -32.97 4.94 26.69
C THR A 221 -32.14 4.65 27.93
N HIS A 222 -31.07 3.87 27.79
CA HIS A 222 -30.18 3.45 28.87
C HIS A 222 -28.73 3.71 28.46
N PHE A 223 -27.95 4.28 29.38
CA PHE A 223 -26.54 4.60 29.19
C PHE A 223 -25.73 4.11 30.39
N SER A 224 -24.54 3.57 30.14
CA SER A 224 -23.57 3.36 31.23
C SER A 224 -22.99 4.70 31.70
N VAL A 225 -22.39 4.72 32.90
CA VAL A 225 -21.74 5.93 33.44
C VAL A 225 -20.65 6.46 32.48
N THR A 226 -19.86 5.55 31.90
CA THR A 226 -18.81 5.89 30.94
C THR A 226 -19.37 6.41 29.61
N GLU A 227 -20.53 5.92 29.20
CA GLU A 227 -21.24 6.42 28.01
C GLU A 227 -21.84 7.80 28.23
N ILE A 228 -22.29 8.15 29.44
CA ILE A 228 -22.80 9.50 29.74
C ILE A 228 -21.68 10.53 29.60
N GLU A 229 -20.47 10.23 30.09
CA GLU A 229 -19.31 11.08 29.90
C GLU A 229 -18.98 11.24 28.41
N THR A 230 -18.99 10.13 27.67
CA THR A 230 -18.76 10.13 26.21
C THR A 230 -19.83 10.93 25.49
N LEU A 231 -21.11 10.80 25.85
CA LEU A 231 -22.23 11.53 25.25
C LEU A 231 -22.07 13.05 25.43
N ARG A 232 -21.56 13.49 26.58
CA ARG A 232 -21.29 14.92 26.84
C ARG A 232 -20.13 15.46 26.00
N ARG A 233 -19.07 14.66 25.81
CA ARG A 233 -17.87 15.08 25.07
C ARG A 233 -17.99 14.91 23.56
N ASP A 234 -18.55 13.80 23.13
CA ASP A 234 -18.70 13.35 21.75
C ASP A 234 -20.02 12.55 21.56
N PRO A 235 -21.14 13.26 21.32
CA PRO A 235 -22.42 12.61 21.03
C PRO A 235 -22.40 11.74 19.77
N TYR A 236 -21.51 12.04 18.82
CA TYR A 236 -21.44 11.31 17.56
C TYR A 236 -20.88 9.90 17.76
N ALA A 237 -19.93 9.71 18.69
CA ALA A 237 -19.44 8.39 19.06
C ALA A 237 -20.56 7.47 19.58
N VAL A 238 -21.48 8.02 20.38
CA VAL A 238 -22.64 7.27 20.89
C VAL A 238 -23.62 6.95 19.76
N TYR A 239 -23.88 7.91 18.87
CA TYR A 239 -24.69 7.70 17.67
C TYR A 239 -24.13 6.57 16.78
N ALA A 240 -22.83 6.64 16.46
CA ALA A 240 -22.15 5.66 15.63
C ALA A 240 -22.20 4.25 16.24
N ARG A 241 -21.94 4.14 17.55
CA ARG A 241 -21.94 2.84 18.23
C ARG A 241 -23.33 2.27 18.42
N ARG A 242 -24.27 3.04 19.00
CA ARG A 242 -25.56 2.53 19.46
C ARG A 242 -26.65 2.52 18.39
N ILE A 243 -26.56 3.41 17.39
CA ILE A 243 -27.60 3.54 16.35
C ILE A 243 -27.11 2.98 15.02
N LEU A 244 -25.87 3.29 14.60
CA LEU A 244 -25.31 2.71 13.37
C LEU A 244 -24.70 1.32 13.58
N GLY A 245 -24.50 0.86 14.82
CA GLY A 245 -23.88 -0.43 15.11
C GLY A 245 -22.40 -0.50 14.74
N LEU A 246 -21.73 0.64 14.61
CA LEU A 246 -20.32 0.70 14.24
C LEU A 246 -19.46 0.41 15.47
N MET A 247 -18.96 -0.82 15.53
CA MET A 247 -17.99 -1.25 16.53
C MET A 247 -16.66 -1.54 15.86
N PRO A 248 -15.53 -1.19 16.50
CA PRO A 248 -14.24 -1.66 16.02
C PRO A 248 -14.24 -3.19 15.99
N LEU A 249 -13.67 -3.78 14.95
CA LEU A 249 -13.47 -5.21 14.89
C LEU A 249 -12.45 -5.62 15.95
N ASP A 250 -12.70 -6.74 16.61
CA ASP A 250 -11.72 -7.33 17.52
C ASP A 250 -10.47 -7.72 16.73
N GLN A 251 -9.30 -7.41 17.30
CA GLN A 251 -8.03 -7.78 16.69
C GLN A 251 -7.90 -9.30 16.66
N VAL A 252 -7.49 -9.85 15.51
CA VAL A 252 -7.31 -11.30 15.32
C VAL A 252 -6.26 -11.87 16.26
N ILE A 253 -5.22 -11.08 16.57
CA ILE A 253 -4.17 -11.41 17.53
C ILE A 253 -4.07 -10.23 18.49
N ARG A 254 -4.38 -10.46 19.77
CA ARG A 254 -4.32 -9.42 20.80
C ARG A 254 -3.72 -9.98 22.08
N ASP A 255 -2.74 -9.26 22.63
CA ASP A 255 -2.25 -9.53 23.98
C ASP A 255 -3.31 -9.12 25.01
N PRO A 256 -3.49 -9.88 26.12
CA PRO A 256 -4.43 -9.51 27.17
C PRO A 256 -4.18 -8.09 27.68
N GLY A 257 -5.17 -7.22 27.51
CA GLY A 257 -5.08 -5.82 27.88
C GLY A 257 -5.34 -5.57 29.36
N ALA A 258 -5.27 -4.29 29.76
CA ALA A 258 -5.54 -3.87 31.13
C ALA A 258 -7.00 -4.11 31.55
N ALA A 259 -7.95 -4.04 30.61
CA ALA A 259 -9.37 -4.25 30.87
C ALA A 259 -9.69 -5.71 31.19
N GLU A 260 -9.08 -6.65 30.46
CA GLU A 260 -9.25 -8.08 30.67
C GLU A 260 -8.63 -8.50 32.02
N ARG A 261 -7.45 -7.96 32.36
CA ARG A 261 -6.85 -8.15 33.70
C ARG A 261 -7.74 -7.60 34.82
N GLY A 262 -8.31 -6.41 34.63
CA GLY A 262 -9.25 -5.82 35.59
C GLY A 262 -10.48 -6.70 35.79
N THR A 263 -11.04 -7.21 34.70
CA THR A 263 -12.19 -8.14 34.72
C THR A 263 -11.85 -9.42 35.46
N LEU A 264 -10.66 -9.99 35.22
CA LEU A 264 -10.18 -11.17 35.90
C LEU A 264 -10.02 -10.94 37.41
N PHE A 265 -9.42 -9.82 37.82
CA PHE A 265 -9.31 -9.48 39.25
C PHE A 265 -10.67 -9.27 39.92
N HIS A 266 -11.62 -8.64 39.23
CA HIS A 266 -12.98 -8.52 39.71
C HIS A 266 -13.66 -9.88 39.88
N ALA A 267 -13.49 -10.80 38.94
CA ALA A 267 -14.03 -12.16 39.05
C ALA A 267 -13.41 -12.93 40.23
N ILE A 268 -12.10 -12.84 40.42
CA ILE A 268 -11.39 -13.47 41.55
C ILE A 268 -11.91 -12.93 42.88
N LEU A 269 -12.01 -11.61 43.02
CA LEU A 269 -12.51 -10.98 44.25
C LEU A 269 -13.99 -11.31 44.50
N HIS A 270 -14.80 -11.38 43.45
CA HIS A 270 -16.21 -11.78 43.55
C HIS A 270 -16.33 -13.23 44.08
N LEU A 271 -15.61 -14.17 43.48
CA LEU A 271 -15.57 -15.57 43.93
C LEU A 271 -15.04 -15.71 45.35
N PHE A 272 -13.97 -14.98 45.70
CA PHE A 272 -13.43 -14.96 47.06
C PHE A 272 -14.47 -14.46 48.07
N SER A 273 -15.15 -13.34 47.77
CA SER A 273 -16.15 -12.74 48.67
C SER A 273 -17.37 -13.64 48.90
N GLY A 274 -17.73 -14.47 47.92
CA GLY A 274 -18.81 -15.46 48.06
C GLY A 274 -18.39 -16.74 48.78
N SER A 275 -17.10 -17.06 48.81
CA SER A 275 -16.59 -18.35 49.31
C SER A 275 -16.01 -18.27 50.73
N VAL A 276 -15.61 -17.08 51.19
CA VAL A 276 -15.00 -16.87 52.51
C VAL A 276 -15.85 -15.92 53.35
N ALA A 277 -16.37 -16.43 54.47
CA ALA A 277 -17.29 -15.67 55.34
C ALA A 277 -16.59 -14.58 56.17
N ASP A 278 -15.35 -14.80 56.64
CA ASP A 278 -14.54 -13.79 57.32
C ASP A 278 -13.15 -13.69 56.68
N PRO A 279 -12.80 -12.55 56.05
CA PRO A 279 -11.53 -12.38 55.36
C PRO A 279 -10.34 -12.19 56.32
N ARG A 280 -10.54 -12.15 57.65
CA ARG A 280 -9.48 -12.01 58.65
C ARG A 280 -8.93 -13.34 59.16
N THR A 281 -9.53 -14.46 58.76
CA THR A 281 -9.05 -15.78 59.19
C THR A 281 -7.72 -16.13 58.52
N PRO A 282 -6.86 -16.92 59.17
CA PRO A 282 -5.61 -17.40 58.57
C PRO A 282 -5.83 -18.14 57.23
N GLU A 283 -6.99 -18.78 57.04
CA GLU A 283 -7.35 -19.55 55.86
C GLU A 283 -7.81 -18.69 54.67
N ALA A 284 -8.11 -17.41 54.90
CA ALA A 284 -8.61 -16.50 53.85
C ALA A 284 -7.62 -16.34 52.69
N LEU A 285 -6.31 -16.32 52.98
CA LEU A 285 -5.28 -16.26 51.94
C LEU A 285 -5.31 -17.50 51.03
N ALA A 286 -5.50 -18.69 51.60
CA ALA A 286 -5.62 -19.92 50.84
C ALA A 286 -6.88 -19.91 49.96
N GLY A 287 -7.99 -19.37 50.48
CA GLY A 287 -9.22 -19.17 49.71
C GLY A 287 -9.06 -18.21 48.54
N LEU A 288 -8.35 -17.10 48.71
CA LEU A 288 -8.07 -16.14 47.64
C LEU A 288 -7.18 -16.75 46.54
N ILE A 289 -6.14 -17.49 46.91
CA ILE A 289 -5.27 -18.19 45.96
C ILE A 289 -6.06 -19.25 45.19
N ALA A 290 -6.96 -19.99 45.85
CA ALA A 290 -7.81 -20.98 45.20
C ALA A 290 -8.77 -20.33 44.19
N ALA A 291 -9.41 -19.21 44.54
CA ALA A 291 -10.26 -18.44 43.62
C ALA A 291 -9.46 -17.90 42.42
N GLY A 292 -8.23 -17.43 42.67
CA GLY A 292 -7.27 -17.04 41.63
C GLY A 292 -7.00 -18.17 40.63
N ARG A 293 -6.58 -19.34 41.13
CA ARG A 293 -6.29 -20.50 40.29
C ARG A 293 -7.49 -20.96 39.47
N ALA A 294 -8.69 -20.94 40.06
CA ALA A 294 -9.92 -21.30 39.35
C ALA A 294 -10.20 -20.35 38.17
N CYS A 295 -10.10 -19.03 38.38
CA CYS A 295 -10.34 -18.04 37.32
C CYS A 295 -9.26 -18.10 36.22
N PHE A 296 -7.99 -18.31 36.57
CA PHE A 296 -6.91 -18.45 35.59
C PHE A 296 -7.05 -19.73 34.76
N ALA A 297 -7.46 -20.83 35.38
CA ALA A 297 -7.75 -22.09 34.69
C ALA A 297 -8.94 -21.95 33.73
N GLU A 298 -10.02 -21.28 34.15
CA GLU A 298 -11.19 -21.01 33.29
C GLU A 298 -10.82 -20.12 32.09
N ALA A 299 -9.96 -19.13 32.29
CA ALA A 299 -9.46 -18.25 31.23
C ALA A 299 -8.36 -18.87 30.36
N ALA A 300 -7.94 -20.13 30.62
CA ALA A 300 -6.83 -20.80 29.96
C ALA A 300 -5.51 -19.99 29.95
N LEU A 301 -5.27 -19.22 31.01
CA LEU A 301 -4.07 -18.42 31.19
C LEU A 301 -3.00 -19.22 31.96
N PRO A 302 -1.69 -18.97 31.73
CA PRO A 302 -0.63 -19.59 32.53
C PRO A 302 -0.79 -19.19 34.00
N ALA A 303 -0.66 -20.17 34.89
CA ALA A 303 -0.81 -20.03 36.34
C ALA A 303 0.36 -19.31 37.02
#